data_AF-A0A1M7P6F1-F1
#
_entry.id   AF-A0A1M7P6F1-F1
#
_cell.length_a   1.000
_cell.length_b   1.000
_cell.length_c   1.000
_cell.angle_alpha   90.00
_cell.angle_beta   90.00
_cell.angle_gamma   90.00
#
_symmetry.space_group_name_H-M   'P 1'
#
loop_
_entity.id
_entity.type
_entity.pdbx_description
1 polymer ?
#
loop_
_entity_poly.entity_id
_entity_poly.type
_entity_poly.pdbx_seq_one_letter_code
_entity_poly.pdbx_strand_id
1 'polypeptide(L)'
;MKLTFLLLVLVHGLIHSLGMIRAFDWMQLKEFTAEVSRGMGLLWLTASLLFLLFGLFYYWGWRHSLYIGVAAVLLSQILILLYWKDARFGTCHPDNKGSSEPKSLQILRFAGFFIFYVSVRFRQFQQK
;
A
#
# COMPACT_ATOMS: atom_id res chain seq x y z
N MET A 1 -10.96 -2.11 -17.64
CA MET A 1 -9.87 -1.26 -17.08
C MET A 1 -10.28 -0.59 -15.77
N LYS A 2 -11.33 0.24 -15.71
CA LYS A 2 -11.78 0.89 -14.44
C LYS A 2 -12.13 -0.11 -13.33
N LEU A 3 -12.91 -1.13 -13.65
CA LEU A 3 -13.33 -2.15 -12.69
C LEU A 3 -12.15 -2.96 -12.16
N THR A 4 -11.22 -3.39 -13.03
CA THR A 4 -10.00 -4.11 -12.64
C THR A 4 -9.15 -3.30 -11.66
N PHE A 5 -8.95 -2.00 -11.93
CA PHE A 5 -8.22 -1.12 -11.02
C PHE A 5 -8.95 -0.94 -9.68
N LEU A 6 -10.28 -0.76 -9.72
CA LEU A 6 -11.10 -0.68 -8.52
C LEU A 6 -10.94 -1.95 -7.67
N LEU A 7 -11.08 -3.14 -8.28
CA LEU A 7 -10.92 -4.42 -7.57
C LEU A 7 -9.53 -4.54 -6.95
N LEU A 8 -8.47 -4.16 -7.68
CA LEU A 8 -7.11 -4.17 -7.14
C LEU A 8 -6.99 -3.26 -5.90
N VAL A 9 -7.50 -2.04 -5.97
CA VAL A 9 -7.49 -1.07 -4.87
C VAL A 9 -8.27 -1.60 -3.65
N LEU A 10 -9.46 -2.17 -3.88
CA LEU A 10 -10.29 -2.71 -2.81
C LEU A 10 -9.63 -3.92 -2.13
N VAL A 11 -9.12 -4.87 -2.92
CA VAL A 11 -8.39 -6.04 -2.40
C VAL A 11 -7.16 -5.59 -1.61
N HIS A 12 -6.40 -4.62 -2.13
CA HIS A 12 -5.24 -4.08 -1.42
C HIS A 12 -5.64 -3.41 -0.09
N GLY A 13 -6.70 -2.61 -0.07
CA GLY A 13 -7.25 -2.03 1.15
C GLY A 13 -7.63 -3.10 2.18
N LEU A 14 -8.33 -4.15 1.75
CA LEU A 14 -8.72 -5.26 2.62
C LEU A 14 -7.53 -6.01 3.22
N ILE A 15 -6.41 -6.13 2.51
CA ILE A 15 -5.17 -6.73 3.05
C ILE A 15 -4.65 -5.91 4.25
N HIS A 16 -4.79 -4.59 4.24
CA HIS A 16 -4.38 -3.76 5.39
C HIS A 16 -5.21 -4.04 6.66
N SER A 17 -6.43 -4.55 6.53
CA SER A 17 -7.24 -4.95 7.68
C SER A 17 -6.59 -6.08 8.51
N LEU A 18 -5.67 -6.86 7.92
CA LEU A 18 -4.91 -7.89 8.63
C LEU A 18 -4.03 -7.29 9.75
N GLY A 19 -3.48 -6.09 9.55
CA GLY A 19 -2.69 -5.43 10.59
C GLY A 19 -3.52 -5.00 11.79
N MET A 20 -4.80 -4.64 11.58
CA MET A 20 -5.74 -4.42 12.67
C MET A 20 -6.06 -5.74 13.39
N ILE A 21 -6.42 -6.79 12.65
CA ILE A 21 -6.71 -8.12 13.22
C ILE A 21 -5.56 -8.60 14.11
N ARG A 22 -4.32 -8.37 13.68
CA ARG A 22 -3.12 -8.66 14.47
C ARG A 22 -3.01 -7.81 15.72
N ALA A 23 -3.21 -6.50 15.61
CA ALA A 23 -3.03 -5.55 16.72
C ALA A 23 -4.03 -5.71 17.87
N PHE A 24 -5.20 -6.27 17.58
CA PHE A 24 -6.23 -6.57 18.58
C PHE A 24 -6.25 -8.05 18.99
N ASP A 25 -5.25 -8.83 18.56
CA ASP A 25 -5.12 -10.26 18.85
C ASP A 25 -6.37 -11.09 18.49
N TRP A 26 -7.11 -10.66 17.47
CA TRP A 26 -8.30 -11.39 16.99
C TRP A 26 -7.94 -12.69 16.28
N MET A 27 -6.73 -12.76 15.69
CA MET A 27 -6.20 -13.96 15.06
C MET A 27 -4.67 -13.95 15.09
N GLN A 28 -4.07 -15.11 15.31
CA GLN A 28 -2.62 -15.28 15.18
C GLN A 28 -2.22 -15.32 13.71
N LEU A 29 -1.56 -14.26 13.24
CA LEU A 29 -1.02 -14.15 11.88
C LEU A 29 0.49 -14.37 11.90
N LYS A 30 0.96 -15.49 11.33
CA LYS A 30 2.39 -15.87 11.27
C LYS A 30 3.24 -14.89 10.46
N GLU A 31 2.62 -14.17 9.52
CA GLU A 31 3.25 -13.15 8.67
C GLU A 31 3.71 -11.90 9.47
N PHE A 32 3.11 -11.65 10.63
CA PHE A 32 3.48 -10.55 11.52
C PHE A 32 4.42 -11.03 12.62
N THR A 33 5.71 -10.97 12.33
CA THR A 33 6.78 -11.32 13.29
C THR A 33 6.99 -10.28 14.38
N ALA A 34 6.56 -9.04 14.15
CA ALA A 34 6.59 -7.97 15.14
C ALA A 34 5.23 -7.82 15.82
N GLU A 35 5.23 -7.58 17.13
CA GLU A 35 4.02 -7.21 17.86
C GLU A 35 3.51 -5.86 17.33
N VAL A 36 2.24 -5.84 16.90
CA VAL A 36 1.58 -4.63 16.44
C VAL A 36 0.82 -4.05 17.63
N SER A 37 1.20 -2.85 18.07
CA SER A 37 0.45 -2.20 19.16
C SER A 37 -0.96 -1.81 18.69
N ARG A 38 -1.92 -1.70 19.62
CA ARG A 38 -3.31 -1.31 19.30
C ARG A 38 -3.38 0.01 18.52
N GLY A 39 -2.56 1.00 18.90
CA GLY A 39 -2.49 2.28 18.19
C GLY A 39 -2.03 2.13 16.73
N MET A 40 -1.07 1.23 16.48
CA MET A 40 -0.62 0.92 15.11
C MET A 40 -1.68 0.14 14.35
N GLY A 41 -2.44 -0.73 15.01
CA GLY A 41 -3.63 -1.37 14.43
C GLY A 41 -4.66 -0.38 13.90
N LEU A 42 -4.86 0.75 14.58
CA LEU A 42 -5.73 1.82 14.10
C LEU A 42 -5.16 2.52 12.85
N LEU A 43 -3.84 2.65 12.73
CA LEU A 43 -3.22 3.17 11.50
C LEU A 43 -3.40 2.18 10.33
N TRP A 44 -3.30 0.87 10.57
CA TRP A 44 -3.62 -0.16 9.58
C TRP A 44 -5.09 -0.08 9.13
N LEU A 45 -6.02 0.11 10.06
CA LEU A 45 -7.43 0.34 9.73
C LEU A 45 -7.61 1.63 8.93
N THR A 46 -6.91 2.71 9.30
CA THR A 46 -6.96 3.99 8.59
C THR A 46 -6.48 3.84 7.14
N ALA A 47 -5.40 3.09 6.90
CA ALA A 47 -4.92 2.78 5.56
C ALA A 47 -5.95 2.00 4.74
N SER A 48 -6.58 0.98 5.34
CA SER A 48 -7.66 0.21 4.71
C SER A 48 -8.81 1.12 4.28
N LEU A 49 -9.31 1.97 5.20
CA LEU A 49 -10.39 2.92 4.92
C LEU A 49 -10.03 3.93 3.84
N LEU A 50 -8.80 4.45 3.83
CA LEU A 50 -8.34 5.39 2.80
C LEU A 50 -8.34 4.74 1.40
N PHE A 51 -7.93 3.47 1.27
CA PHE A 51 -8.02 2.76 -0.01
C PHE A 51 -9.47 2.52 -0.45
N LEU A 52 -10.36 2.16 0.46
CA LEU A 52 -11.78 1.98 0.15
C LEU A 52 -12.41 3.29 -0.33
N LEU A 53 -12.16 4.39 0.39
CA LEU A 53 -12.62 5.73 0.02
C LEU A 53 -12.03 6.19 -1.32
N PHE A 54 -10.73 5.96 -1.54
CA PHE A 54 -10.09 6.26 -2.81
C PHE A 54 -10.74 5.50 -3.96
N GLY A 55 -10.90 4.18 -3.84
CA GLY A 55 -11.52 3.36 -4.89
C GLY A 55 -12.94 3.82 -5.22
N LEU A 56 -13.73 4.10 -4.18
CA LEU A 56 -15.10 4.58 -4.30
C LEU A 56 -15.19 5.94 -5.03
N PHE A 57 -14.42 6.92 -4.59
CA PHE A 57 -14.40 8.25 -5.20
C PHE A 57 -13.76 8.28 -6.57
N TYR A 58 -12.75 7.44 -6.81
CA TYR A 58 -12.17 7.25 -8.12
C TYR A 58 -13.19 6.69 -9.11
N TYR A 59 -14.01 5.72 -8.68
CA TYR A 59 -15.07 5.15 -9.51
C TYR A 59 -16.12 6.20 -9.91
N TRP A 60 -16.49 7.08 -8.98
CA TRP A 60 -17.38 8.22 -9.25
C TRP A 60 -16.75 9.41 -9.98
N GLY A 61 -15.44 9.35 -10.29
CA GLY A 61 -14.75 10.40 -11.03
C GLY A 61 -14.54 11.68 -10.22
N TRP A 62 -14.53 11.62 -8.89
CA TRP A 62 -14.28 12.80 -8.07
C TRP A 62 -12.84 13.28 -8.23
N ARG A 63 -12.68 14.54 -8.64
CA ARG A 63 -11.37 15.15 -9.00
C ARG A 63 -10.35 15.13 -7.86
N HIS A 64 -10.81 15.15 -6.61
CA HIS A 64 -9.96 15.19 -5.42
C HIS A 64 -9.60 13.80 -4.88
N SER A 65 -10.10 12.72 -5.49
CA SER A 65 -9.79 11.34 -5.09
C SER A 65 -8.29 11.06 -5.03
N LEU A 66 -7.48 11.71 -5.88
CA LEU A 66 -6.02 11.57 -5.86
C LEU A 66 -5.39 11.89 -4.51
N TYR A 67 -5.83 12.94 -3.82
CA TYR A 67 -5.23 13.34 -2.54
C TYR A 67 -5.39 12.24 -1.50
N ILE A 68 -6.55 11.57 -1.51
CA ILE A 68 -6.83 10.40 -0.67
C ILE A 68 -5.95 9.21 -1.08
N GLY A 69 -5.82 8.96 -2.39
CA GLY A 69 -4.97 7.89 -2.90
C GLY A 69 -3.49 8.06 -2.52
N VAL A 70 -2.94 9.27 -2.59
CA VAL A 70 -1.57 9.56 -2.17
C VAL A 70 -1.40 9.34 -0.67
N ALA A 71 -2.33 9.83 0.16
CA ALA A 71 -2.30 9.59 1.60
C ALA A 71 -2.36 8.09 1.94
N ALA A 72 -3.23 7.34 1.25
CA ALA A 72 -3.36 5.88 1.43
C ALA A 72 -2.04 5.16 1.12
N VAL A 73 -1.40 5.50 -0.01
CA VAL A 73 -0.14 4.88 -0.44
C VAL A 73 1.00 5.20 0.51
N LEU A 74 1.13 6.45 0.96
CA LEU A 74 2.18 6.86 1.89
C LEU A 74 2.05 6.14 3.23
N LEU A 75 0.83 6.11 3.80
CA LEU A 75 0.58 5.42 5.06
C LEU A 75 0.81 3.91 4.93
N SER A 76 0.29 3.31 3.87
CA SER A 76 0.52 1.89 3.52
C SER A 76 2.01 1.55 3.47
N GLN A 77 2.80 2.38 2.79
CA GLN A 77 4.22 2.14 2.62
C GLN A 77 4.96 2.20 3.96
N ILE A 78 4.63 3.16 4.82
CA ILE A 78 5.20 3.25 6.18
C ILE A 78 4.88 1.99 6.99
N LEU A 79 3.61 1.55 6.98
CA LEU A 79 3.17 0.38 7.74
C LEU A 79 3.85 -0.92 7.27
N ILE A 80 3.98 -1.11 5.96
CA ILE A 80 4.66 -2.28 5.38
C ILE A 80 6.14 -2.30 5.78
N LEU A 81 6.83 -1.15 5.73
CA LEU A 81 8.25 -1.06 6.11
C LEU A 81 8.48 -1.41 7.58
N LEU A 82 7.59 -0.99 8.46
CA LEU A 82 7.69 -1.23 9.89
C LEU A 82 7.40 -2.69 10.25
N TYR A 83 6.34 -3.28 9.71
CA TYR A 83 5.78 -4.52 10.25
C TYR A 83 5.94 -5.75 9.36
N TRP A 84 6.16 -5.58 8.06
CA TRP A 84 6.26 -6.71 7.14
C TRP A 84 7.73 -6.99 6.82
N LYS A 85 8.35 -7.90 7.59
CA LYS A 85 9.77 -8.28 7.37
C LYS A 85 10.00 -8.87 5.99
N ASP A 86 9.13 -9.76 5.51
CA ASP A 86 9.30 -10.41 4.20
C ASP A 86 9.05 -9.49 3.01
N ALA A 87 8.25 -8.43 3.17
CA ALA A 87 8.17 -7.35 2.19
C ALA A 87 9.47 -6.52 2.10
N ARG A 88 10.33 -6.54 3.14
CA ARG A 88 11.72 -6.02 3.05
C ARG A 88 12.62 -6.98 2.27
N PHE A 89 12.21 -8.24 2.06
CA PHE A 89 12.97 -9.28 1.38
C PHE A 89 12.46 -9.62 -0.03
N GLY A 90 11.39 -8.98 -0.51
CA GLY A 90 11.01 -9.00 -1.92
C GLY A 90 12.07 -8.42 -2.89
N THR A 91 13.20 -7.93 -2.36
CA THR A 91 14.39 -7.47 -3.09
C THR A 91 15.58 -8.43 -3.02
N CYS A 92 15.48 -9.57 -2.33
CA CYS A 92 16.57 -10.52 -2.17
C CYS A 92 16.23 -11.86 -2.86
N HIS A 93 16.45 -11.96 -4.16
CA HIS A 93 16.86 -13.25 -4.72
C HIS A 93 18.31 -13.49 -4.25
N PRO A 94 18.65 -14.65 -3.65
CA PRO A 94 20.02 -14.91 -3.16
C PRO A 94 21.12 -14.85 -4.23
N ASP A 95 20.76 -14.78 -5.52
CA ASP A 95 21.70 -14.75 -6.64
C ASP A 95 22.02 -13.36 -7.21
N ASN A 96 21.44 -12.26 -6.72
CA ASN A 96 21.86 -10.94 -7.19
C ASN A 96 23.03 -10.39 -6.36
N LYS A 97 24.21 -10.99 -6.52
CA LYS A 97 25.50 -10.47 -6.01
C LYS A 97 26.01 -9.26 -6.81
N GLY A 98 25.14 -8.50 -7.49
CA GLY A 98 25.54 -7.48 -8.46
C GLY A 98 24.91 -6.09 -8.31
N SER A 99 23.87 -5.87 -7.48
CA SER A 99 23.32 -4.52 -7.31
C SER A 99 24.00 -3.75 -6.18
N SER A 100 24.82 -2.77 -6.55
CA SER A 100 25.46 -1.79 -5.64
C SER A 100 24.46 -0.76 -5.07
N GLU A 101 23.17 -0.94 -5.31
CA GLU A 101 22.15 0.05 -5.00
C GLU A 101 21.68 -0.09 -3.55
N PRO A 102 21.75 0.97 -2.73
CA PRO A 102 21.27 0.94 -1.35
C PRO A 102 19.81 0.48 -1.30
N LYS A 103 19.48 -0.38 -0.32
CA LYS A 103 18.11 -0.91 -0.15
C LYS A 103 17.05 0.19 -0.06
N SER A 104 17.40 1.37 0.46
CA SER A 104 16.53 2.56 0.49
C SER A 104 16.15 3.08 -0.90
N LEU A 105 17.07 3.03 -1.87
CA LEU A 105 16.84 3.46 -3.25
C LEU A 105 15.92 2.50 -4.02
N GLN A 106 16.02 1.19 -3.76
CA GLN A 106 15.14 0.19 -4.40
C GLN A 106 13.67 0.37 -3.96
N ILE A 107 13.45 0.69 -2.69
CA ILE A 107 12.13 1.00 -2.13
C ILE A 107 11.58 2.30 -2.72
N LEU A 108 12.41 3.33 -2.83
CA LEU A 108 12.04 4.59 -3.47
C LEU A 108 11.68 4.41 -4.94
N ARG A 109 12.32 3.48 -5.66
CA ARG A 109 11.98 3.16 -7.05
C ARG A 109 10.64 2.45 -7.17
N PHE A 110 10.30 1.54 -6.26
CA PHE A 110 8.99 0.86 -6.27
C PHE A 110 7.85 1.84 -5.93
N ALA A 111 8.05 2.66 -4.88
CA ALA A 111 7.11 3.72 -4.52
C ALA A 111 6.99 4.77 -5.64
N GLY A 112 8.10 5.18 -6.23
CA GLY A 112 8.16 6.09 -7.37
C GLY A 112 7.45 5.53 -8.59
N PHE A 113 7.58 4.23 -8.88
CA PHE A 113 6.91 3.58 -10.00
C PHE A 113 5.40 3.48 -9.79
N PHE A 114 4.94 3.15 -8.57
CA PHE A 114 3.52 3.11 -8.26
C PHE A 114 2.88 4.50 -8.31
N ILE A 115 3.53 5.51 -7.71
CA ILE A 115 3.10 6.91 -7.76
C ILE A 115 3.12 7.44 -9.21
N PHE A 116 4.17 7.15 -9.98
CA PHE A 116 4.28 7.53 -11.39
C PHE A 116 3.18 6.87 -12.24
N TYR A 117 2.95 5.57 -12.07
CA TYR A 117 1.92 4.83 -12.80
C TYR A 117 0.52 5.37 -12.50
N VAL A 118 0.19 5.61 -11.22
CA VAL A 118 -1.07 6.23 -10.80
C VAL A 118 -1.19 7.65 -11.37
N SER A 119 -0.11 8.44 -11.34
CA SER A 119 -0.10 9.83 -11.81
C SER A 119 -0.24 9.95 -13.34
N VAL A 120 0.47 9.11 -14.10
CA VAL A 120 0.41 9.08 -15.57
C VAL A 120 -0.96 8.60 -16.04
N ARG A 121 -1.52 7.58 -15.37
CA ARG A 121 -2.83 7.06 -15.77
C ARG A 121 -3.99 7.94 -15.35
N PHE A 122 -3.88 8.67 -14.25
CA PHE A 122 -4.83 9.74 -13.88
C PHE A 122 -4.80 10.90 -14.88
N ARG A 123 -3.61 11.33 -15.33
CA ARG A 123 -3.46 12.45 -16.26
C ARG A 123 -4.06 12.16 -17.64
N GLN A 124 -3.91 10.93 -18.15
CA GLN A 124 -4.59 10.48 -19.37
C GLN A 124 -6.12 10.37 -19.22
N PHE A 125 -6.64 10.34 -18.00
CA PHE A 125 -8.07 10.25 -17.72
C PHE A 125 -8.75 11.62 -17.56
N GLN A 126 -8.01 12.64 -17.12
CA GLN A 126 -8.50 14.03 -17.06
C GLN A 126 -8.57 14.71 -18.45
N GLN A 127 -7.99 14.10 -19.48
CA GLN A 127 -7.97 14.61 -20.85
C GLN A 127 -9.04 13.94 -21.75
N LYS A 128 -9.93 13.15 -21.17
CA LYS A 128 -11.14 12.62 -21.80
C LYS A 128 -12.36 13.08 -21.02
#